data_AF-A0A9W9WNI0-F1
#
_entry.id   AF-A0A9W9WNI0-F1
#
_cell.length_a   1.000
_cell.length_b   1.000
_cell.length_c   1.000
_cell.angle_alpha   90.00
_cell.angle_beta   90.00
_cell.angle_gamma   90.00
#
_symmetry.space_group_name_H-M   'P 1'
#
loop_
_entity.id
_entity.type
_entity.pdbx_description
1 polymer ?
#
loop_
_entity_poly.entity_id
_entity_poly.type
_entity_poly.pdbx_seq_one_letter_code
_entity_poly.pdbx_strand_id
1 'polypeptide(L)'
;MKPVVSALNAWSCVIISVFAIIILSVLGSLYNSNNHAYTGSEGEPEDGPAVAASIYTAVIVYAGFFVFCGFQAYLHMRDSRGGAISLH
;
A
#
# COMPACT_ATOMS: atom_id res chain seq x y z
N MET A 1 -4.20 -24.28 0.66
CA MET A 1 -2.99 -23.82 1.38
C MET A 1 -3.47 -23.12 2.63
N LYS A 2 -2.92 -23.43 3.81
CA LYS A 2 -3.34 -22.75 5.04
C LYS A 2 -2.88 -21.27 5.00
N PRO A 3 -3.76 -20.29 5.25
CA PRO A 3 -3.37 -18.90 5.32
C PRO A 3 -2.42 -18.67 6.50
N VAL A 4 -1.33 -17.91 6.29
CA VAL A 4 -0.27 -17.67 7.29
C VAL A 4 -0.61 -16.51 8.23
N VAL A 5 -1.41 -15.54 7.77
CA VAL A 5 -1.91 -14.41 8.57
C VAL A 5 -3.43 -14.47 8.70
N SER A 6 -3.99 -14.03 9.82
CA SER A 6 -5.44 -13.98 10.07
C SER A 6 -6.19 -13.18 8.99
N ALA A 7 -7.40 -13.61 8.62
CA ALA A 7 -8.23 -12.97 7.58
C ALA A 7 -8.45 -11.47 7.80
N LEU A 8 -8.63 -11.08 9.07
CA LEU A 8 -8.82 -9.68 9.47
C LEU A 8 -7.57 -8.83 9.24
N ASN A 9 -6.38 -9.38 9.47
CA ASN A 9 -5.11 -8.68 9.27
C ASN A 9 -4.73 -8.59 7.78
N ALA A 10 -5.06 -9.63 6.99
CA ALA A 10 -4.90 -9.56 5.54
C ALA A 10 -5.79 -8.46 4.95
N TRP A 11 -7.03 -8.33 5.43
CA TRP A 11 -7.95 -7.35 4.88
C TRP A 11 -7.58 -5.90 5.25
N SER A 12 -7.19 -5.66 6.50
CA SER A 12 -6.69 -4.34 6.91
C SER A 12 -5.43 -3.93 6.13
N CYS A 13 -4.51 -4.87 5.89
CA CYS A 13 -3.31 -4.63 5.08
C CYS A 13 -3.66 -4.21 3.64
N VAL A 14 -4.64 -4.85 3.00
CA VAL A 14 -5.07 -4.48 1.64
C VAL A 14 -5.63 -3.07 1.61
N ILE A 15 -6.53 -2.73 2.54
CA ILE A 15 -7.13 -1.40 2.63
C ILE A 15 -6.04 -0.33 2.81
N ILE A 16 -5.15 -0.50 3.79
CA ILE A 16 -4.09 0.48 4.07
C ILE A 16 -3.14 0.61 2.87
N SER A 17 -2.80 -0.49 2.21
CA SER A 17 -1.92 -0.46 1.03
C SER A 17 -2.54 0.31 -0.14
N VAL A 18 -3.85 0.15 -0.39
CA VAL A 18 -4.55 0.92 -1.44
C VAL A 18 -4.53 2.42 -1.13
N PHE A 19 -4.87 2.80 0.09
CA PHE A 19 -4.85 4.21 0.50
C PHE A 19 -3.45 4.81 0.41
N ALA A 20 -2.43 4.07 0.85
CA ALA A 20 -1.03 4.50 0.77
C ALA A 20 -0.59 4.72 -0.68
N ILE A 21 -0.90 3.79 -1.59
CA ILE A 21 -0.56 3.93 -3.02
C ILE A 21 -1.21 5.19 -3.61
N ILE A 22 -2.50 5.45 -3.35
CA ILE A 22 -3.20 6.61 -3.91
C ILE A 22 -2.61 7.92 -3.37
N ILE A 23 -2.47 8.04 -2.05
CA ILE A 23 -2.01 9.29 -1.41
C ILE A 23 -0.56 9.57 -1.80
N LEU A 24 0.32 8.57 -1.74
CA LEU A 24 1.73 8.74 -2.09
C LEU A 24 1.92 9.02 -3.58
N SER A 25 1.10 8.46 -4.47
CA SER A 25 1.17 8.78 -5.90
C SER A 25 0.83 10.25 -6.19
N VAL A 26 -0.19 10.80 -5.50
CA VAL A 26 -0.55 12.22 -5.61
C VAL A 26 0.57 13.10 -5.04
N LEU A 27 1.08 12.78 -3.85
CA LEU A 27 2.18 13.52 -3.24
C LEU A 27 3.44 13.47 -4.09
N GLY A 28 3.82 12.29 -4.62
CA GLY A 28 4.98 12.15 -5.50
C GLY A 28 4.87 13.02 -6.75
N SER A 29 3.67 13.09 -7.36
CA SER A 29 3.42 14.00 -8.49
C SER A 29 3.55 15.47 -8.10
N LEU A 30 3.13 15.85 -6.89
CA LEU A 30 3.15 17.22 -6.39
C LEU A 30 4.57 17.71 -6.02
N TYR A 31 5.36 16.83 -5.41
CA TYR A 31 6.78 17.06 -5.10
C TYR A 31 7.63 17.12 -6.38
N ASN A 32 7.30 16.29 -7.39
CA ASN A 32 7.97 16.33 -8.69
C ASN A 32 7.67 17.61 -9.49
N SER A 33 6.49 18.22 -9.30
CA SER A 33 6.14 19.49 -9.95
C SER A 33 6.68 20.73 -9.24
N ASN A 34 7.50 20.59 -8.18
CA ASN A 34 8.04 21.70 -7.37
C ASN A 34 6.96 22.73 -6.97
N ASN A 35 5.80 22.24 -6.53
CA ASN A 35 4.74 23.14 -6.07
C ASN A 35 5.19 23.83 -4.77
N HIS A 36 5.31 25.16 -4.78
CA HIS A 36 5.72 25.99 -3.65
C HIS A 36 4.95 25.73 -2.33
N ALA A 37 3.78 25.11 -2.37
CA ALA A 37 3.01 24.72 -1.18
C ALA A 37 3.60 23.51 -0.40
N TYR A 38 4.56 22.78 -0.97
CA TYR A 38 5.19 21.58 -0.37
C TYR A 38 6.73 21.63 -0.37
N THR A 39 7.31 22.68 -0.95
CA THR A 39 8.78 22.87 -1.07
C THR A 39 9.17 24.34 -0.85
N GLY A 40 8.30 25.15 -0.21
CA GLY A 40 8.42 26.61 -0.22
C GLY A 40 8.36 27.30 1.16
N SER A 41 8.23 26.53 2.24
CA SER A 41 8.23 26.97 3.63
C SER A 41 9.62 26.79 4.24
N GLU A 42 10.01 27.72 5.12
CA GLU A 42 11.29 27.68 5.83
C GLU A 42 11.40 26.38 6.65
N GLY A 43 12.24 25.44 6.19
CA GLY A 43 12.45 24.12 6.80
C GLY A 43 12.00 22.93 5.94
N GLU A 44 11.39 23.16 4.78
CA GLU A 44 11.09 22.10 3.80
C GLU A 44 12.33 21.74 2.96
N PRO A 45 12.49 20.47 2.55
CA PRO A 45 13.62 20.05 1.74
C PRO A 45 13.65 20.80 0.40
N GLU A 46 14.78 21.46 0.12
CA GLU A 46 15.01 22.27 -1.09
C GLU A 46 14.95 21.40 -2.37
N ASP A 47 15.26 20.10 -2.23
CA ASP A 47 15.25 19.11 -3.30
C ASP A 47 13.93 18.31 -3.38
N GLY A 48 12.85 18.95 -3.83
CA GLY A 48 11.57 18.29 -4.12
C GLY A 48 11.67 16.99 -4.94
N PRO A 49 12.53 16.91 -5.98
CA PRO A 49 12.76 15.68 -6.75
C PRO A 49 13.36 14.52 -5.94
N ALA A 50 14.22 14.81 -4.95
CA ALA A 50 14.82 13.77 -4.10
C ALA A 50 13.76 13.16 -3.16
N VAL A 51 12.85 13.99 -2.64
CA VAL A 51 11.70 13.53 -1.85
C VAL A 51 10.74 12.72 -2.73
N ALA A 52 10.45 13.18 -3.94
CA ALA A 52 9.61 12.44 -4.88
C ALA A 52 10.17 11.03 -5.17
N ALA A 53 11.49 10.87 -5.33
CA ALA A 53 12.12 9.56 -5.53
C ALA A 53 11.90 8.61 -4.34
N SER A 54 11.98 9.13 -3.11
CA SER A 54 11.69 8.35 -1.89
C SER A 54 10.21 7.93 -1.82
N ILE A 55 9.29 8.82 -2.20
CA ILE A 55 7.85 8.56 -2.25
C ILE A 55 7.54 7.49 -3.29
N TYR A 56 8.12 7.56 -4.49
CA TYR A 56 7.95 6.53 -5.52
C TYR A 56 8.48 5.17 -5.06
N THR A 57 9.58 5.14 -4.32
CA THR A 57 10.09 3.90 -3.72
C THR A 57 9.07 3.33 -2.72
N ALA A 58 8.46 4.17 -1.89
CA ALA A 58 7.42 3.74 -0.96
C ALA A 58 6.18 3.19 -1.69
N VAL A 59 5.75 3.81 -2.80
CA VAL A 59 4.64 3.30 -3.64
C VAL A 59 4.92 1.87 -4.12
N ILE A 60 6.14 1.58 -4.57
CA ILE A 60 6.54 0.23 -5.01
C ILE A 60 6.43 -0.78 -3.85
N VAL A 61 6.89 -0.40 -2.65
CA VAL A 61 6.80 -1.26 -1.46
C VAL A 61 5.35 -1.56 -1.09
N TYR A 62 4.48 -0.54 -1.05
CA TYR A 62 3.06 -0.74 -0.78
C TYR A 62 2.34 -1.53 -1.87
N ALA A 63 2.76 -1.42 -3.14
CA ALA A 63 2.26 -2.28 -4.21
C ALA A 63 2.63 -3.75 -3.96
N GLY A 64 3.85 -4.02 -3.48
CA GLY A 64 4.25 -5.37 -3.04
C GLY A 64 3.38 -5.90 -1.90
N PHE A 65 3.12 -5.09 -0.88
CA PHE A 65 2.22 -5.46 0.21
C PHE A 65 0.78 -5.69 -0.26
N PHE A 66 0.28 -4.86 -1.19
CA PHE A 66 -1.04 -5.04 -1.77
C PHE A 66 -1.17 -6.38 -2.50
N VAL A 67 -0.18 -6.78 -3.31
CA VAL A 67 -0.19 -8.07 -4.01
C VAL A 67 -0.14 -9.23 -3.01
N PHE A 68 0.74 -9.16 -2.01
CA PHE A 68 0.91 -10.23 -1.02
C PHE A 68 -0.31 -10.38 -0.10
N CYS A 69 -0.79 -9.29 0.47
CA CYS A 69 -1.98 -9.28 1.33
C CYS A 69 -3.25 -9.58 0.52
N GLY A 70 -3.32 -9.12 -0.74
CA GLY A 70 -4.42 -9.41 -1.66
C GLY A 70 -4.49 -10.89 -2.03
N PHE A 71 -3.35 -11.54 -2.28
CA PHE A 71 -3.30 -12.98 -2.52
C PHE A 71 -3.76 -13.78 -1.29
N GLN A 72 -3.34 -13.38 -0.09
CA GLN A 72 -3.77 -14.02 1.16
C GLN A 72 -5.27 -13.79 1.46
N ALA A 73 -5.78 -12.58 1.20
CA ALA A 73 -7.20 -12.28 1.30
C ALA A 73 -8.03 -13.10 0.29
N TYR A 74 -7.53 -13.24 -0.94
CA TYR A 74 -8.16 -14.07 -1.97
C TYR A 74 -8.21 -15.55 -1.58
N LEU A 75 -7.12 -16.11 -1.05
CA LEU A 75 -7.10 -17.48 -0.54
C LEU A 75 -8.09 -17.65 0.62
N HIS A 76 -8.19 -16.69 1.55
CA HIS A 76 -9.18 -16.70 2.62
C HIS A 76 -10.62 -16.67 2.11
N MET A 77 -10.92 -15.83 1.12
CA MET A 77 -12.24 -15.78 0.49
C MET A 77 -12.56 -17.08 -0.25
N ARG A 78 -11.56 -17.69 -0.90
CA ARG A 78 -11.73 -18.97 -1.60
C ARG A 78 -11.96 -20.13 -0.62
N ASP A 79 -11.22 -20.17 0.47
CA ASP A 79 -11.41 -21.16 1.55
C ASP A 79 -12.81 -21.02 2.18
N SER A 80 -13.23 -19.78 2.46
CA SER A 80 -14.58 -19.48 2.97
C SER A 80 -15.71 -19.88 2.01
N ARG A 81 -15.48 -19.80 0.68
CA ARG A 81 -16.44 -20.16 -0.37
C ARG A 81 -16.41 -21.65 -0.75
N GLY A 82 -15.32 -22.35 -0.46
CA GLY A 82 -15.18 -23.80 -0.66
C GLY A 82 -16.00 -24.63 0.31
N GLY A 83 -16.64 -23.99 1.29
CA GLY A 83 -17.31 -24.68 2.38
C GLY A 83 -16.28 -25.33 3.29
N ALA A 84 -16.40 -25.07 4.58
CA ALA A 84 -15.83 -25.97 5.57
C ALA A 84 -16.53 -27.34 5.46
N ILE A 85 -16.19 -28.14 4.44
CA ILE A 85 -16.13 -29.60 4.57
C ILE A 85 -14.85 -29.90 5.36
N SER A 86 -14.81 -29.39 6.59
CA SER A 86 -13.90 -29.88 7.61
C SER A 86 -14.57 -31.11 8.18
N LEU A 87 -14.19 -32.28 7.65
CA LEU A 87 -14.50 -33.56 8.27
C LEU A 87 -13.64 -33.64 9.55
N HIS A 88 -14.17 -33.13 10.66
CA HIS A 88 -13.76 -33.49 12.01
C HIS A 88 -14.94 -33.37 12.96
#